data_AF-A0A7M7MYZ6-F1
#
_entry.id   AF-A0A7M7MYZ6-F1
#
_cell.length_a   1.000
_cell.length_b   1.000
_cell.length_c   1.000
_cell.angle_alpha   90.00
_cell.angle_beta   90.00
_cell.angle_gamma   90.00
#
_symmetry.space_group_name_H-M   'P 1'
#
loop_
_entity.id
_entity.type
_entity.pdbx_description
1 polymer ?
#
loop_
_entity_poly.entity_id
_entity_poly.type
_entity_poly.pdbx_seq_one_letter_code
_entity_poly.pdbx_strand_id
1 'polypeptide(L)'
;MELAGLACATAIAQAYPASSMGGDPTVLICCGPGNNGGDGLVCARHLKFFGYFPTIFYPKRPDKKLFNNLTTQCAALDIPFLSYLPSSSLINSSYNFVVDALFGFSFKGEVRAPFGEVLENLKHISIPLCSIDVPSGWDVENGNPDGLKPELLISLTAPKKCAKLFQGKYHFLGGRFIPPEMASRYELSLPDYPGTDCIVQLK
;
A
#
# COMPACT_ATOMS: atom_id res chain seq x y z
N MET A 1 1.98 2.46 -12.41
CA MET A 1 2.73 1.64 -11.45
C MET A 1 3.90 2.41 -10.86
N GLU A 2 4.94 2.79 -11.62
CA GLU A 2 6.10 3.51 -11.04
C GLU A 2 5.71 4.76 -10.24
N LEU A 3 4.91 5.66 -10.85
CA LEU A 3 4.43 6.87 -10.18
C LEU A 3 3.49 6.58 -9.01
N ALA A 4 2.73 5.48 -9.07
CA ALA A 4 1.81 5.10 -8.01
C ALA A 4 2.57 4.57 -6.78
N GLY A 5 3.52 3.65 -6.99
CA GLY A 5 4.35 3.14 -5.90
C GLY A 5 5.29 4.21 -5.32
N LEU A 6 5.80 5.14 -6.13
CA LEU A 6 6.52 6.32 -5.62
C LEU A 6 5.62 7.18 -4.73
N ALA A 7 4.39 7.47 -5.17
CA ALA A 7 3.42 8.21 -4.36
C ALA A 7 3.10 7.47 -3.05
N CYS A 8 2.99 6.13 -3.08
CA CYS A 8 2.80 5.33 -1.87
C CYS A 8 3.97 5.47 -0.89
N ALA A 9 5.20 5.30 -1.37
CA ALA A 9 6.39 5.46 -0.54
C ALA A 9 6.51 6.88 0.02
N THR A 10 6.16 7.89 -0.77
CA THR A 10 6.19 9.31 -0.36
C THR A 10 5.16 9.59 0.74
N ALA A 11 3.93 9.09 0.60
CA ALA A 11 2.87 9.26 1.60
C ALA A 11 3.25 8.57 2.92
N ILE A 12 3.81 7.37 2.84
CA ILE A 12 4.35 6.66 4.01
C ILE A 12 5.46 7.48 4.67
N ALA A 13 6.41 8.01 3.89
CA ALA A 13 7.52 8.77 4.43
C ALA A 13 7.08 10.08 5.10
N GLN A 14 6.02 10.71 4.59
CA GLN A 14 5.43 11.91 5.20
C GLN A 14 4.62 11.56 6.47
N ALA A 15 3.83 10.49 6.46
CA ALA A 15 2.99 10.09 7.60
C ALA A 15 3.81 9.50 8.77
N TYR A 16 4.88 8.77 8.43
CA TYR A 16 5.73 8.04 9.36
C TYR A 16 7.22 8.28 9.05
N PRO A 17 7.76 9.49 9.27
CA PRO A 17 9.14 9.80 8.94
C PRO A 17 10.13 8.85 9.62
N ALA A 18 11.10 8.32 8.86
CA ALA A 18 12.12 7.40 9.36
C ALA A 18 12.89 7.96 10.57
N SER A 19 13.16 9.26 10.57
CA SER A 19 13.85 9.97 11.67
C SER A 19 13.06 10.03 12.97
N SER A 20 11.74 9.82 12.92
CA SER A 20 10.86 9.82 14.09
C SER A 20 10.71 8.42 14.71
N MET A 21 11.30 7.38 14.12
CA MET A 21 11.21 6.01 14.62
C MET A 21 12.31 5.74 15.65
N GLY A 22 11.96 5.11 16.78
CA GLY A 22 12.87 4.79 17.88
C GLY A 22 13.77 3.57 17.62
N GLY A 23 14.29 3.43 16.39
CA GLY A 23 15.06 2.29 15.91
C GLY A 23 15.13 2.26 14.37
N ASP A 24 15.57 1.13 13.81
CA ASP A 24 15.56 0.92 12.37
C ASP A 24 14.11 0.99 11.85
N PRO A 25 13.79 1.84 10.85
CA PRO A 25 12.45 1.98 10.27
C PRO A 25 12.04 0.75 9.44
N THR A 26 11.69 -0.35 10.10
CA THR A 26 11.35 -1.64 9.50
C THR A 26 9.91 -1.69 9.00
N VAL A 27 9.73 -2.21 7.78
CA VAL A 27 8.42 -2.21 7.09
C VAL A 27 8.13 -3.57 6.51
N LEU A 28 6.97 -4.15 6.82
CA LEU A 28 6.49 -5.35 6.12
C LEU A 28 5.55 -4.97 4.98
N ILE A 29 5.80 -5.44 3.76
CA ILE A 29 5.02 -5.10 2.58
C ILE A 29 4.37 -6.38 2.04
N CYS A 30 3.05 -6.46 2.18
CA CYS A 30 2.24 -7.61 1.79
C CYS A 30 1.71 -7.41 0.36
N CYS A 31 2.35 -8.04 -0.62
CA CYS A 31 2.01 -7.88 -2.04
C CYS A 31 1.05 -8.98 -2.54
N GLY A 32 -0.01 -8.58 -3.23
CA GLY A 32 -0.94 -9.50 -3.87
C GLY A 32 -0.61 -9.80 -5.34
N PRO A 33 -1.37 -10.67 -6.01
CA PRO A 33 -1.03 -11.22 -7.32
C PRO A 33 -1.36 -10.29 -8.50
N GLY A 34 -1.62 -9.01 -8.25
CA GLY A 34 -2.15 -8.09 -9.24
C GLY A 34 -1.39 -6.77 -9.29
N ASN A 35 -2.01 -5.76 -9.91
CA ASN A 35 -1.41 -4.43 -10.02
C ASN A 35 -1.11 -3.81 -8.66
N ASN A 36 -1.99 -3.99 -7.66
CA ASN A 36 -1.75 -3.47 -6.31
C ASN A 36 -0.47 -4.03 -5.68
N GLY A 37 -0.18 -5.32 -5.90
CA GLY A 37 1.07 -5.93 -5.47
C GLY A 37 2.28 -5.38 -6.23
N GLY A 38 2.12 -5.07 -7.52
CA GLY A 38 3.15 -4.36 -8.29
C GLY A 38 3.42 -2.96 -7.76
N ASP A 39 2.38 -2.22 -7.38
CA ASP A 39 2.51 -0.91 -6.71
C ASP A 39 3.23 -1.06 -5.36
N GLY A 40 2.95 -2.14 -4.61
CA GLY A 40 3.68 -2.52 -3.40
C GLY A 40 5.16 -2.81 -3.63
N LEU A 41 5.54 -3.52 -4.70
CA LEU A 41 6.95 -3.77 -5.05
C LEU A 41 7.69 -2.47 -5.40
N VAL A 42 7.06 -1.58 -6.17
CA VAL A 42 7.61 -0.25 -6.46
C VAL A 42 7.75 0.57 -5.17
N CYS A 43 6.72 0.56 -4.32
CA CYS A 43 6.74 1.23 -3.02
C CYS A 43 7.90 0.72 -2.16
N ALA A 44 8.12 -0.60 -2.07
CA ALA A 44 9.23 -1.20 -1.35
C ALA A 44 10.59 -0.67 -1.82
N ARG A 45 10.80 -0.63 -3.13
CA ARG A 45 12.03 -0.12 -3.73
C ARG A 45 12.27 1.36 -3.37
N HIS A 46 11.25 2.21 -3.48
CA HIS A 46 11.40 3.64 -3.13
C HIS A 46 11.60 3.83 -1.62
N LEU A 47 10.89 3.08 -0.77
CA LEU A 47 11.10 3.12 0.67
C LEU A 47 12.54 2.77 1.07
N LYS A 48 13.17 1.79 0.39
CA LYS A 48 14.60 1.49 0.58
C LYS A 48 15.49 2.71 0.31
N PHE A 49 15.22 3.46 -0.77
CA PHE A 49 15.94 4.71 -1.06
C PHE A 49 15.61 5.85 -0.09
N PHE A 50 14.45 5.82 0.55
CA PHE A 50 14.04 6.80 1.56
C PHE A 50 14.56 6.48 2.97
N GLY A 51 15.41 5.46 3.11
CA GLY A 51 16.06 5.09 4.38
C GLY A 51 15.26 4.10 5.22
N TYR A 52 14.22 3.47 4.68
CA TYR A 52 13.48 2.40 5.35
C TYR A 52 14.15 1.03 5.15
N PHE A 53 13.77 0.07 6.00
CA PHE A 53 14.18 -1.33 5.92
C PHE A 53 12.97 -2.20 5.53
N PRO A 54 12.57 -2.22 4.24
CA PRO A 54 11.44 -3.01 3.79
C PRO A 54 11.77 -4.50 3.77
N THR A 55 10.76 -5.31 4.07
CA THR A 55 10.70 -6.76 3.88
C THR A 55 9.43 -7.08 3.11
N ILE A 56 9.51 -7.90 2.07
CA ILE A 56 8.37 -8.19 1.19
C ILE A 56 7.82 -9.59 1.49
N PHE A 57 6.51 -9.70 1.68
CA PHE A 57 5.79 -10.97 1.59
C PHE A 57 4.99 -11.00 0.28
N TYR A 58 5.36 -11.90 -0.65
CA TYR A 58 4.74 -12.00 -1.97
C TYR A 58 4.42 -13.46 -2.35
N PRO A 59 3.32 -14.04 -1.81
CA PRO A 59 3.06 -15.49 -1.85
C PRO A 59 2.54 -16.00 -3.20
N LYS A 60 1.98 -15.13 -4.04
CA LYS A 60 1.46 -15.48 -5.37
C LYS A 60 2.00 -14.50 -6.39
N ARG A 61 3.04 -14.91 -7.12
CA ARG A 61 3.75 -14.09 -8.12
C ARG A 61 3.27 -14.49 -9.51
N PRO A 62 2.57 -13.62 -10.25
CA PRO A 62 2.20 -13.91 -11.63
C PRO A 62 3.46 -13.99 -12.48
N ASP A 63 3.57 -15.02 -13.30
CA ASP A 63 4.66 -15.15 -14.25
C ASP A 63 4.43 -14.21 -15.44
N LYS A 64 4.73 -12.93 -15.22
CA LYS A 64 4.70 -11.89 -16.24
C LYS A 64 5.96 -11.05 -16.12
N LYS A 65 6.55 -10.70 -17.26
CA LYS A 65 7.78 -9.90 -17.35
C LYS A 65 7.78 -8.67 -16.43
N LEU A 66 6.65 -7.96 -16.35
CA LEU A 66 6.51 -6.79 -15.47
C LEU A 66 6.80 -7.13 -13.99
N PHE A 67 6.14 -8.13 -13.42
CA PHE A 67 6.28 -8.49 -12.00
C PHE A 67 7.62 -9.18 -11.71
N ASN A 68 8.14 -9.96 -12.67
CA ASN A 68 9.46 -10.56 -12.59
C ASN A 68 10.53 -9.46 -12.51
N ASN A 69 10.45 -8.44 -13.38
CA ASN A 69 11.38 -7.30 -13.35
C ASN A 69 11.32 -6.50 -12.05
N LEU A 70 10.11 -6.24 -11.51
CA LEU A 70 9.96 -5.55 -10.23
C LEU A 70 10.55 -6.37 -9.06
N THR A 71 10.36 -7.68 -9.08
CA THR A 71 10.95 -8.58 -8.10
C THR A 71 12.48 -8.55 -8.17
N THR A 72 13.06 -8.62 -9.37
CA THR A 72 14.50 -8.50 -9.60
C THR A 72 15.05 -7.16 -9.12
N GLN A 73 14.34 -6.05 -9.36
CA GLN A 73 14.74 -4.73 -8.88
C GLN A 73 14.77 -4.66 -7.35
N CYS A 74 13.80 -5.26 -6.65
CA CYS A 74 13.80 -5.30 -5.20
C CYS A 74 14.94 -6.17 -4.66
N ALA A 75 15.17 -7.34 -5.27
CA ALA A 75 16.25 -8.24 -4.88
C ALA A 75 17.64 -7.61 -5.10
N ALA A 76 17.82 -6.84 -6.17
CA ALA A 76 19.07 -6.11 -6.45
C ALA A 76 19.37 -4.98 -5.45
N LEU A 77 18.41 -4.63 -4.59
CA LEU A 77 18.56 -3.67 -3.49
C LEU A 77 18.59 -4.36 -2.11
N ASP A 78 18.83 -5.67 -2.10
CA ASP A 78 18.88 -6.51 -0.91
C ASP A 78 17.61 -6.41 -0.05
N ILE A 79 16.44 -6.26 -0.68
CA ILE A 79 15.15 -6.29 -0.01
C ILE A 79 14.75 -7.76 0.20
N PRO A 80 14.65 -8.26 1.44
CA PRO A 80 14.34 -9.65 1.71
C PRO A 80 12.90 -10.01 1.31
N PHE A 81 12.72 -11.22 0.82
CA PHE A 81 11.41 -11.81 0.53
C PHE A 81 11.09 -12.94 1.49
N LEU A 82 10.00 -12.83 2.24
CA LEU A 82 9.51 -13.89 3.11
C LEU A 82 8.78 -14.97 2.32
N SER A 83 9.01 -16.22 2.68
CA SER A 83 8.32 -17.39 2.13
C SER A 83 6.95 -17.62 2.77
N TYR A 84 6.76 -17.18 4.00
CA TYR A 84 5.50 -17.24 4.76
C TYR A 84 5.26 -15.92 5.50
N LEU A 85 4.00 -15.64 5.83
CA LEU A 85 3.65 -14.50 6.66
C LEU A 85 3.93 -14.86 8.14
N PRO A 86 4.68 -14.04 8.90
CA PRO A 86 4.85 -14.23 10.33
C PRO A 86 3.52 -14.13 11.10
N SER A 87 3.46 -14.62 12.34
CA SER A 87 2.32 -14.38 13.24
C SER A 87 2.20 -12.89 13.57
N SER A 88 0.98 -12.44 13.90
CA SER A 88 0.72 -11.03 14.27
C SER A 88 1.62 -10.57 15.42
N SER A 89 1.87 -11.43 16.41
CA SER A 89 2.80 -11.17 17.51
C SER A 89 4.22 -10.87 17.06
N LEU A 90 4.73 -11.63 16.08
CA LEU A 90 6.07 -11.42 15.53
C LEU A 90 6.10 -10.21 14.59
N ILE A 91 5.00 -9.94 13.87
CA ILE A 91 4.85 -8.72 13.08
C ILE A 91 4.96 -7.49 14.00
N ASN A 92 4.21 -7.47 15.10
CA ASN A 92 4.15 -6.37 16.06
C ASN A 92 5.50 -6.08 16.73
N SER A 93 6.33 -7.10 16.95
CA SER A 93 7.64 -6.91 17.59
C SER A 93 8.78 -6.61 16.63
N SER A 94 8.61 -6.91 15.33
CA SER A 94 9.71 -6.83 14.34
C SER A 94 9.58 -5.67 13.36
N TYR A 95 8.36 -5.15 13.15
CA TYR A 95 8.08 -4.11 12.17
C TYR A 95 7.49 -2.86 12.83
N ASN A 96 7.83 -1.68 12.32
CA ASN A 96 7.20 -0.45 12.78
C ASN A 96 5.82 -0.23 12.14
N PHE A 97 5.60 -0.71 10.92
CA PHE A 97 4.30 -0.69 10.25
C PHE A 97 4.22 -1.73 9.13
N VAL A 98 2.99 -1.98 8.66
CA VAL A 98 2.70 -2.89 7.56
C VAL A 98 2.08 -2.12 6.39
N VAL A 99 2.47 -2.46 5.17
CA VAL A 99 1.84 -2.00 3.93
C VAL A 99 0.99 -3.13 3.35
N ASP A 100 -0.32 -2.88 3.29
CA ASP A 100 -1.31 -3.69 2.59
C ASP A 100 -1.35 -3.30 1.11
N ALA A 101 -0.71 -4.14 0.29
CA ALA A 101 -0.67 -4.06 -1.16
C ALA A 101 -1.29 -5.33 -1.80
N LEU A 102 -2.26 -5.96 -1.12
CA LEU A 102 -2.83 -7.23 -1.56
C LEU A 102 -3.83 -7.05 -2.70
N PHE A 103 -4.89 -6.27 -2.47
CA PHE A 103 -6.01 -6.12 -3.41
C PHE A 103 -6.37 -4.64 -3.59
N GLY A 104 -6.35 -4.18 -4.84
CA GLY A 104 -6.82 -2.83 -5.20
C GLY A 104 -8.26 -2.85 -5.73
N PHE A 105 -8.73 -1.72 -6.27
CA PHE A 105 -10.12 -1.53 -6.71
C PHE A 105 -10.64 -2.56 -7.74
N SER A 106 -9.77 -3.22 -8.50
CA SER A 106 -10.19 -4.18 -9.53
C SER A 106 -10.51 -5.57 -8.98
N PHE A 107 -10.24 -5.82 -7.70
CA PHE A 107 -10.53 -7.12 -7.09
C PHE A 107 -12.04 -7.34 -7.01
N LYS A 108 -12.49 -8.50 -7.50
CA LYS A 108 -13.88 -8.93 -7.47
C LYS A 108 -13.92 -10.40 -7.06
N GLY A 109 -14.88 -10.75 -6.22
CA GLY A 109 -15.11 -12.13 -5.78
C GLY A 109 -14.48 -12.46 -4.43
N GLU A 110 -14.48 -13.75 -4.10
CA GLU A 110 -14.08 -14.24 -2.78
C GLU A 110 -12.56 -14.24 -2.60
N VAL A 111 -12.12 -13.91 -1.38
CA VAL A 111 -10.72 -13.99 -0.98
C VAL A 111 -10.32 -15.46 -0.86
N ARG A 112 -9.46 -15.91 -1.77
CA ARG A 112 -8.93 -17.29 -1.78
C ARG A 112 -7.62 -17.42 -1.02
N ALA A 113 -7.32 -18.63 -0.55
CA ALA A 113 -6.05 -18.94 0.11
C ALA A 113 -4.84 -18.54 -0.77
N PRO A 114 -3.75 -18.02 -0.16
CA PRO A 114 -3.53 -17.86 1.28
C PRO A 114 -4.09 -16.54 1.86
N PHE A 115 -4.74 -15.72 1.04
CA PHE A 115 -5.03 -14.34 1.43
C PHE A 115 -6.07 -14.20 2.55
N GLY A 116 -6.93 -15.18 2.76
CA GLY A 116 -7.86 -15.18 3.90
C GLY A 116 -7.14 -15.16 5.24
N GLU A 117 -6.18 -16.06 5.43
CA GLU A 117 -5.33 -16.11 6.64
C GLU A 117 -4.44 -14.87 6.76
N VAL A 118 -3.94 -14.35 5.65
CA VAL A 118 -3.15 -13.10 5.63
C VAL A 118 -3.99 -11.95 6.16
N LEU A 119 -5.19 -11.74 5.63
CA LEU A 119 -6.08 -10.67 6.08
C LEU A 119 -6.46 -10.84 7.54
N GLU A 120 -6.77 -12.06 7.97
CA GLU A 120 -7.10 -12.34 9.37
C GLU A 120 -5.93 -12.00 10.30
N ASN A 121 -4.73 -12.42 9.96
CA ASN A 121 -3.52 -12.12 10.72
C ASN A 121 -3.26 -10.59 10.80
N LEU A 122 -3.44 -9.88 9.69
CA LEU A 122 -3.31 -8.42 9.63
C LEU A 122 -4.39 -7.65 10.43
N LYS A 123 -5.54 -8.25 10.77
CA LYS A 123 -6.51 -7.62 11.68
C LYS A 123 -6.04 -7.60 13.13
N HIS A 124 -5.12 -8.49 13.50
CA HIS A 124 -4.65 -8.67 14.88
C HIS A 124 -3.30 -8.00 15.17
N ILE A 125 -2.78 -7.20 14.23
CA ILE A 125 -1.58 -6.40 14.49
C ILE A 125 -1.93 -5.17 15.32
N SER A 126 -1.00 -4.72 16.15
CA SER A 126 -1.12 -3.53 17.00
C SER A 126 -0.25 -2.36 16.52
N ILE A 127 0.44 -2.54 15.39
CA ILE A 127 1.23 -1.51 14.73
C ILE A 127 0.43 -0.90 13.57
N PRO A 128 0.79 0.31 13.09
CA PRO A 128 0.10 0.94 11.97
C PRO A 128 0.02 0.08 10.72
N LEU A 129 -1.15 0.09 10.09
CA LEU A 129 -1.42 -0.55 8.80
C LEU A 129 -1.68 0.53 7.74
N CYS A 130 -1.00 0.42 6.61
CA CYS A 130 -1.08 1.35 5.48
C CYS A 130 -1.67 0.63 4.27
N SER A 131 -2.86 0.99 3.80
CA SER A 131 -3.46 0.36 2.62
C SER A 131 -3.24 1.17 1.35
N ILE A 132 -2.77 0.49 0.30
CA ILE A 132 -2.66 1.05 -1.05
C ILE A 132 -4.00 0.90 -1.76
N ASP A 133 -4.51 2.03 -2.24
CA ASP A 133 -5.71 2.21 -3.05
C ASP A 133 -7.04 1.97 -2.32
N VAL A 134 -7.24 0.76 -1.82
CA VAL A 134 -8.42 0.29 -1.09
C VAL A 134 -7.94 -0.68 -0.01
N PRO A 135 -8.45 -0.64 1.23
CA PRO A 135 -8.11 -1.64 2.23
C PRO A 135 -8.52 -3.04 1.74
N SER A 136 -7.56 -3.97 1.70
CA SER A 136 -7.79 -5.28 1.10
C SER A 136 -8.92 -6.04 1.80
N GLY A 137 -9.84 -6.59 1.01
CA GLY A 137 -11.04 -7.26 1.52
C GLY A 137 -12.22 -6.32 1.81
N TRP A 138 -12.10 -5.03 1.53
CA TRP A 138 -13.24 -4.12 1.51
C TRP A 138 -13.98 -4.20 0.18
N ASP A 139 -15.31 -4.03 0.22
CA ASP A 139 -16.06 -3.67 -0.97
C ASP A 139 -15.67 -2.24 -1.40
N VAL A 140 -15.44 -2.06 -2.71
CA VAL A 140 -14.90 -0.81 -3.27
C VAL A 140 -15.87 0.37 -3.10
N GLU A 141 -17.16 0.09 -2.87
CA GLU A 141 -18.17 1.10 -2.62
C GLU A 141 -18.62 1.15 -1.16
N ASN A 142 -18.92 -0.01 -0.59
CA ASN A 142 -19.60 -0.15 0.70
C ASN A 142 -18.64 -0.43 1.87
N GLY A 143 -17.33 -0.56 1.60
CA GLY A 143 -16.33 -0.86 2.62
C GLY A 143 -16.52 -2.24 3.24
N ASN A 144 -15.97 -2.42 4.44
CA ASN A 144 -16.18 -3.62 5.24
C ASN A 144 -15.92 -3.29 6.74
N PRO A 145 -16.97 -3.15 7.57
CA PRO A 145 -16.83 -2.80 8.99
C PRO A 145 -15.98 -3.77 9.82
N ASP A 146 -15.98 -5.06 9.43
CA ASP A 146 -15.22 -6.14 10.07
C ASP A 146 -13.89 -6.44 9.35
N GLY A 147 -13.55 -5.61 8.36
CA GLY A 147 -12.35 -5.71 7.55
C GLY A 147 -11.12 -5.13 8.25
N LEU A 148 -10.06 -4.95 7.45
CA LEU A 148 -8.87 -4.24 7.89
C LEU A 148 -9.21 -2.81 8.32
N LYS A 149 -8.49 -2.30 9.32
CA LYS A 149 -8.65 -0.94 9.84
C LYS A 149 -7.32 -0.18 9.67
N PRO A 150 -6.97 0.25 8.45
CA PRO A 150 -5.72 0.95 8.24
C PRO A 150 -5.69 2.29 8.96
N GLU A 151 -4.51 2.67 9.45
CA GLU A 151 -4.25 3.99 9.99
C GLU A 151 -3.92 4.99 8.87
N LEU A 152 -3.34 4.51 7.77
CA LEU A 152 -3.05 5.27 6.55
C LEU A 152 -3.74 4.65 5.34
N LEU A 153 -4.51 5.45 4.60
CA LEU A 153 -5.05 5.08 3.29
C LEU A 153 -4.43 5.95 2.20
N ILE A 154 -3.94 5.33 1.13
CA ILE A 154 -3.35 6.02 -0.02
C ILE A 154 -4.21 5.75 -1.24
N SER A 155 -5.15 6.64 -1.53
CA SER A 155 -5.96 6.55 -2.74
C SER A 155 -5.13 6.87 -3.97
N LEU A 156 -5.15 6.01 -4.99
CA LEU A 156 -4.47 6.27 -6.25
C LEU A 156 -5.45 6.81 -7.30
N THR A 157 -5.01 7.79 -8.09
CA THR A 157 -5.78 8.48 -9.14
C THR A 157 -6.92 9.34 -8.60
N ALA A 158 -7.88 8.73 -7.91
CA ALA A 158 -8.98 9.37 -7.22
C ALA A 158 -9.46 8.44 -6.08
N PRO A 159 -9.99 8.98 -4.96
CA PRO A 159 -10.55 8.14 -3.91
C PRO A 159 -11.70 7.28 -4.41
N LYS A 160 -11.71 5.99 -4.02
CA LYS A 160 -12.85 5.10 -4.26
C LYS A 160 -13.97 5.42 -3.26
N LYS A 161 -15.20 5.02 -3.57
CA LYS A 161 -16.37 5.31 -2.73
C LYS A 161 -16.21 4.79 -1.29
N CYS A 162 -15.59 3.62 -1.11
CA CYS A 162 -15.32 3.05 0.22
C CYS A 162 -14.42 3.93 1.10
N ALA A 163 -13.61 4.82 0.51
CA ALA A 163 -12.74 5.73 1.27
C ALA A 163 -13.56 6.72 2.14
N LYS A 164 -14.85 6.93 1.84
CA LYS A 164 -15.76 7.69 2.72
C LYS A 164 -15.96 7.03 4.10
N LEU A 165 -15.73 5.73 4.20
CA LEU A 165 -15.84 4.95 5.43
C LEU A 165 -14.49 4.80 6.14
N PHE A 166 -13.43 5.42 5.61
CA PHE A 166 -12.10 5.39 6.22
C PHE A 166 -12.08 6.19 7.52
N GLN A 167 -11.69 5.54 8.61
CA GLN A 167 -11.63 6.13 9.95
C GLN A 167 -10.19 6.35 10.45
N GLY A 168 -9.17 5.91 9.71
CA GLY A 168 -7.77 6.05 10.09
C GLY A 168 -7.30 7.50 10.18
N LYS A 169 -6.04 7.67 10.59
CA LYS A 169 -5.44 8.97 10.89
C LYS A 169 -5.10 9.77 9.63
N TYR A 170 -4.57 9.11 8.61
CA TYR A 170 -4.02 9.77 7.44
C TYR A 170 -4.71 9.28 6.16
N HIS A 171 -5.19 10.20 5.34
CA HIS A 171 -5.68 9.87 4.00
C HIS A 171 -4.92 10.70 2.98
N PHE A 172 -4.14 10.06 2.12
CA PHE A 172 -3.44 10.71 1.02
C PHE A 172 -4.08 10.36 -0.32
N LEU A 173 -4.08 11.33 -1.22
CA LEU A 173 -4.27 11.12 -2.65
C LEU A 173 -2.91 11.13 -3.33
N GLY A 174 -2.62 10.07 -4.09
CA GLY A 174 -1.41 9.94 -4.90
C GLY A 174 -1.73 9.61 -6.35
N GLY A 175 -0.69 9.60 -7.17
CA GLY A 175 -0.83 9.36 -8.61
C GLY A 175 -1.16 10.63 -9.38
N ARG A 176 -0.34 11.67 -9.19
CA ARG A 176 -0.37 12.94 -9.94
C ARG A 176 0.02 12.74 -11.40
N PHE A 177 -0.85 12.11 -12.18
CA PHE A 177 -0.66 11.84 -13.60
C PHE A 177 -1.97 11.88 -14.41
N ILE A 178 -3.05 12.38 -13.81
CA ILE A 178 -4.34 12.50 -14.51
C ILE A 178 -4.30 13.71 -15.45
N PRO A 179 -4.46 13.50 -16.76
CA PRO A 179 -4.54 14.62 -17.70
C PRO A 179 -5.74 15.52 -17.38
N PRO A 180 -5.64 16.85 -17.50
CA PRO A 180 -6.75 17.77 -17.21
C PRO A 180 -8.04 17.42 -17.96
N GLU A 181 -7.93 17.02 -19.23
CA GLU A 181 -9.08 16.59 -20.04
C GLU A 181 -9.80 15.37 -19.44
N MET A 182 -9.05 14.40 -18.90
CA MET A 182 -9.63 13.23 -18.23
C MET A 182 -10.31 13.64 -16.92
N ALA A 183 -9.70 14.53 -16.14
CA ALA A 183 -10.31 15.05 -14.92
C ALA A 183 -11.65 15.73 -15.22
N SER A 184 -11.71 16.58 -16.24
CA SER A 184 -12.96 17.22 -16.67
C SER A 184 -13.98 16.22 -17.20
N ARG A 185 -13.57 15.26 -18.03
CA ARG A 185 -14.47 14.26 -18.63
C ARG A 185 -15.18 13.38 -17.61
N TYR A 186 -14.49 13.04 -16.52
CA TYR A 186 -15.03 12.20 -15.46
C TYR A 186 -15.47 13.00 -14.22
N GLU A 187 -15.54 14.33 -14.33
CA GLU A 187 -15.95 15.25 -13.26
C GLU A 187 -15.17 15.01 -11.95
N LEU A 188 -13.88 14.68 -12.07
CA LEU A 188 -13.02 14.44 -10.93
C LEU A 188 -12.66 15.77 -10.27
N SER A 189 -13.24 16.02 -9.10
CA SER A 189 -12.87 17.16 -8.24
C SER A 189 -11.57 16.86 -7.48
N LEU A 190 -10.45 16.82 -8.22
CA LEU A 190 -9.13 16.57 -7.63
C LEU A 190 -8.59 17.83 -6.96
N PRO A 191 -8.01 17.74 -5.74
CA PRO A 191 -7.31 18.85 -5.12
C PRO A 191 -6.02 19.20 -5.85
N ASP A 192 -5.55 20.43 -5.68
CA ASP A 192 -4.24 20.85 -6.15
C ASP A 192 -3.13 20.15 -5.37
N TYR A 193 -2.14 19.64 -6.10
CA TYR A 193 -0.93 19.09 -5.50
C TYR A 193 0.07 20.23 -5.27
N PRO A 194 0.59 20.39 -4.04
CA PRO A 194 1.51 21.49 -3.72
C PRO A 194 2.85 21.31 -4.44
N GLY A 195 3.36 22.39 -5.04
CA GLY A 195 4.66 22.41 -5.70
C GLY A 195 4.87 21.22 -6.66
N THR A 196 5.93 20.46 -6.42
CA THR A 196 6.30 19.25 -7.17
C THR A 196 5.84 17.94 -6.52
N ASP A 197 5.02 18.00 -5.48
CA ASP A 197 4.63 16.81 -4.72
C ASP A 197 3.80 15.86 -5.58
N CYS A 198 4.02 14.56 -5.40
CA CYS A 198 3.26 13.50 -6.07
C CYS A 198 2.07 12.99 -5.23
N ILE A 199 1.86 13.61 -4.06
CA ILE A 199 0.82 13.31 -3.09
C ILE A 199 0.19 14.60 -2.55
N VAL A 200 -1.01 14.48 -2.00
CA VAL A 200 -1.68 15.53 -1.22
C VAL A 200 -2.48 14.88 -0.10
N GLN A 201 -2.42 15.45 1.10
CA GLN A 201 -3.15 14.94 2.26
C GLN A 201 -4.61 15.44 2.21
N LEU A 202 -5.55 14.51 2.27
CA LEU A 202 -7.00 14.73 2.33
C LEU A 202 -7.54 14.76 3.76
N LYS A 203 -6.88 14.03 4.67
CA LYS A 203 -7.17 13.95 6.11
C LYS A 203 -5.87 13.79 6.88
#